data_AF-A0A8C2BMZ9-F1
#
_entry.id   AF-A0A8C2BMZ9-F1
#
_cell.length_a   1.000
_cell.length_b   1.000
_cell.length_c   1.000
_cell.angle_alpha   90.00
_cell.angle_beta   90.00
_cell.angle_gamma   90.00
#
_symmetry.space_group_name_H-M   'P 1'
#
loop_
_entity.id
_entity.type
_entity.pdbx_description
1 polymer ?
#
loop_
_entity_poly.entity_id
_entity_poly.type
_entity_poly.pdbx_seq_one_letter_code
_entity_poly.pdbx_strand_id
1 'polypeptide(L)' 'MQCALQLEKNVNQALLDLHKVASEKGDPHLCDFLETHYLNEQVEAIKKLGDHITNLSKMDAGNNRMAEYLFDKHTLDS' A
#
# COMPACT_ATOMS: atom_id res chain seq x y z
N MET A 1 -1.77 7.77 8.61
CA MET A 1 -1.33 6.75 7.62
C MET A 1 -2.08 5.42 7.71
N GLN A 2 -2.59 4.99 8.87
CA GLN A 2 -3.38 3.75 8.99
C GLN A 2 -4.60 3.68 8.05
N CYS A 3 -5.33 4.78 7.89
CA CYS A 3 -6.46 4.85 6.95
C CYS A 3 -6.03 4.60 5.50
N ALA A 4 -4.87 5.15 5.08
CA ALA A 4 -4.33 4.91 3.74
C ALA A 4 -3.95 3.44 3.54
N LEU A 5 -3.29 2.82 4.53
CA LEU A 5 -2.97 1.38 4.46
C LEU A 5 -4.23 0.52 4.31
N GLN A 6 -5.30 0.85 5.04
CA GLN A 6 -6.57 0.12 4.91
C GLN A 6 -7.21 0.32 3.55
N LEU A 7 -7.16 1.54 3.02
CA LEU A 7 -7.65 1.84 1.67
C LEU A 7 -6.88 1.04 0.61
N GLU A 8 -5.55 1.02 0.68
CA GLU A 8 -4.71 0.26 -0.27
C GLU A 8 -4.98 -1.25 -0.21
N LYS A 9 -5.19 -1.80 0.99
CA LYS A 9 -5.59 -3.20 1.14
C LYS A 9 -6.94 -3.49 0.51
N ASN A 10 -7.91 -2.59 0.66
CA ASN A 10 -9.23 -2.75 0.06
C ASN A 10 -9.16 -2.68 -1.49
N VAL A 11 -8.38 -1.74 -2.03
CA VAL A 11 -8.16 -1.63 -3.48
C VAL A 11 -7.45 -2.87 -4.03
N ASN A 12 -6.40 -3.35 -3.34
CA ASN A 12 -5.71 -4.58 -3.73
C ASN A 12 -6.66 -5.79 -3.72
N GLN A 13 -7.55 -5.91 -2.73
CA GLN A 13 -8.54 -6.99 -2.71
C GLN A 13 -9.49 -6.89 -3.90
N ALA A 14 -9.99 -5.69 -4.23
CA ALA A 14 -10.85 -5.50 -5.40
C ALA A 14 -10.14 -5.87 -6.72
N LEU A 15 -8.84 -5.58 -6.84
CA LEU A 15 -8.03 -5.98 -7.99
C LEU A 15 -7.82 -7.50 -8.08
N LEU A 16 -7.61 -8.17 -6.94
CA LEU A 16 -7.52 -9.64 -6.89
C LEU A 16 -8.86 -10.29 -7.26
N ASP A 17 -9.98 -9.72 -6.81
CA ASP A 17 -11.31 -10.21 -7.15
C ASP A 17 -11.58 -10.04 -8.66
N LEU A 18 -11.17 -8.90 -9.24
CA LEU A 18 -11.26 -8.67 -10.69
C LEU A 18 -10.36 -9.62 -11.48
N HIS A 19 -9.12 -9.84 -11.03
CA HIS A 19 -8.19 -10.79 -11.65
C HIS A 19 -8.75 -12.21 -11.64
N LYS A 20 -9.35 -12.63 -10.52
CA LYS A 20 -10.05 -13.92 -10.43
C LYS A 20 -11.17 -14.03 -11.46
N VAL A 21 -12.00 -13.01 -11.62
CA VAL A 21 -13.06 -13.00 -12.64
C VAL A 21 -12.46 -13.08 -14.04
N ALA A 22 -11.41 -12.34 -14.35
CA ALA A 22 -10.72 -12.41 -15.64
C ALA A 22 -10.18 -13.82 -15.93
N SER A 23 -9.56 -14.46 -14.92
CA SER A 23 -9.08 -15.83 -15.01
C SER A 23 -10.20 -16.84 -15.23
N GLU A 24 -11.33 -16.70 -14.53
CA GLU A 24 -12.51 -17.57 -14.69
C GLU A 24 -13.17 -17.41 -16.07
N LYS A 25 -13.05 -16.22 -16.67
CA LYS A 25 -13.54 -15.95 -18.04
C LYS A 25 -12.53 -16.31 -19.13
N GLY A 26 -11.33 -16.75 -18.76
CA GLY A 26 -10.28 -17.12 -19.71
C GLY A 26 -9.76 -15.92 -20.50
N ASP A 27 -9.66 -14.75 -19.88
CA ASP A 27 -9.06 -13.55 -20.46
C ASP A 27 -7.61 -13.35 -19.98
N PRO A 28 -6.61 -13.96 -20.66
CA PRO A 28 -5.21 -13.87 -20.25
C PRO A 28 -4.64 -12.47 -20.40
N HIS A 29 -5.18 -11.65 -21.32
CA HIS A 29 -4.68 -10.29 -21.54
C HIS A 29 -5.07 -9.39 -20.36
N LEU A 30 -6.29 -9.51 -19.85
CA LEU A 30 -6.71 -8.76 -18.66
C LEU A 30 -5.97 -9.23 -17.40
N CYS A 31 -5.69 -10.53 -17.24
CA CYS A 31 -4.86 -11.01 -16.13
C CYS A 31 -3.46 -10.38 -16.16
N ASP A 32 -2.77 -10.45 -17.31
CA ASP A 32 -1.43 -9.87 -17.49
C ASP A 32 -1.41 -8.35 -17.24
N PHE A 33 -2.43 -7.64 -17.71
CA PHE A 33 -2.58 -6.20 -17.47
C PHE A 33 -2.71 -5.88 -15.98
N LEU A 34 -3.54 -6.62 -15.24
CA LEU A 34 -3.73 -6.41 -13.80
C LEU A 34 -2.47 -6.76 -12.99
N GLU A 35 -1.79 -7.86 -13.35
CA GLU A 35 -0.54 -8.28 -12.70
C GLU A 35 0.59 -7.27 -12.92
N THR A 36 0.80 -6.86 -14.16
CA THR A 36 1.93 -6.01 -14.56
C THR A 36 1.77 -4.58 -14.05
N HIS A 37 0.57 -4.00 -14.16
CA HIS A 37 0.38 -2.57 -13.94
C HIS A 37 -0.25 -2.19 -12.61
N TYR A 38 -0.86 -3.13 -11.87
CA TYR A 38 -1.61 -2.78 -10.66
C TYR A 38 -1.19 -3.61 -9.46
N LEU A 39 -1.19 -4.95 -9.55
CA LEU A 39 -0.98 -5.80 -8.38
C LEU A 39 0.43 -5.64 -7.78
N ASN A 40 1.46 -5.49 -8.62
CA ASN A 40 2.82 -5.23 -8.14
C ASN A 40 2.91 -3.88 -7.39
N GLU A 41 2.35 -2.82 -7.98
CA GLU A 41 2.35 -1.48 -7.38
C GLU A 41 1.58 -1.46 -6.05
N GLN A 42 0.44 -2.16 -5.97
CA GLN A 42 -0.32 -2.28 -4.72
C GLN A 42 0.49 -2.94 -3.60
N VAL A 43 1.23 -4.02 -3.89
CA VAL A 43 2.04 -4.72 -2.88
C VAL A 43 3.17 -3.81 -2.38
N GLU A 44 3.83 -3.09 -3.28
CA GLU A 44 4.87 -2.12 -2.93
C GLU A 44 4.32 -0.96 -2.09
N ALA A 45 3.16 -0.40 -2.46
CA ALA A 45 2.49 0.66 -1.73
C ALA A 45 2.08 0.21 -0.31
N ILE A 46 1.47 -0.97 -0.19
CA ILE A 46 1.10 -1.56 1.10
C ILE A 46 2.33 -1.76 1.99
N LYS A 47 3.43 -2.28 1.42
CA LYS A 47 4.69 -2.46 2.16
C LYS A 47 5.24 -1.13 2.65
N LYS A 48 5.34 -0.13 1.77
CA LYS A 48 5.87 1.20 2.09
C LYS A 48 5.05 1.87 3.20
N LEU A 49 3.72 1.84 3.10
CA LEU A 49 2.82 2.36 4.14
C LEU A 49 2.97 1.59 5.47
N GLY A 50 3.13 0.27 5.42
CA GLY A 50 3.39 -0.55 6.62
C GLY A 50 4.69 -0.19 7.33
N ASP A 51 5.75 0.07 6.56
CA ASP A 51 7.05 0.52 7.10
C ASP A 51 6.94 1.90 7.73
N HIS A 52 6.26 2.82 7.06
CA HIS A 52 6.00 4.17 7.57
C HIS A 52 5.25 4.17 8.90
N ILE A 53 4.17 3.38 8.99
CA ILE A 53 3.41 3.23 10.25
C ILE A 53 4.29 2.64 11.34
N THR A 54 5.08 1.61 11.02
CA THR A 54 5.98 0.97 11.99
C THR A 54 7.04 1.95 12.51
N ASN A 55 7.63 2.76 11.64
CA ASN A 55 8.62 3.77 12.02
C ASN A 55 8.01 4.84 12.93
N LEU A 56 6.84 5.39 12.58
CA LEU A 56 6.12 6.35 13.41
C LEU A 56 5.75 5.78 14.78
N SER A 57 5.30 4.52 14.84
CA SER A 57 5.02 3.83 16.11
C SER A 57 6.26 3.65 16.97
N LYS A 58 7.42 3.30 16.38
CA LYS A 58 8.70 3.17 17.11
C LYS A 58 9.20 4.49 17.67
N MET A 59 8.85 5.61 17.04
CA MET A 59 9.21 6.96 17.48
C MET A 59 8.23 7.55 18.51
N ASP A 60 7.22 6.77 18.93
CA ASP A 60 6.16 7.18 19.84
C ASP A 60 5.41 8.45 19.38
N ALA A 61 5.09 8.53 18.09
CA ALA A 61 4.46 9.72 17.50
C ALA A 61 3.12 10.12 18.15
N GLY A 62 2.44 9.21 18.85
CA GLY A 62 1.24 9.52 19.62
C GLY A 62 1.48 10.43 20.82
N ASN A 63 2.68 10.39 21.41
CA ASN A 63 3.04 11.20 22.58
C ASN A 63 4.17 12.19 22.30
N ASN A 64 4.95 11.97 21.23
CA ASN A 64 6.09 12.78 20.85
C ASN A 64 5.85 13.51 19.54
N ARG A 65 5.46 14.79 19.61
CA ARG A 65 5.22 15.63 18.43
C ARG A 65 6.45 15.85 17.54
N MET A 66 7.67 15.65 18.06
CA MET A 66 8.88 15.73 17.23
C MET A 66 9.02 14.51 16.31
N ALA A 67 8.37 13.40 16.62
CA ALA A 67 8.44 12.21 15.80
C ALA A 67 7.87 12.45 14.40
N GLU A 68 6.72 13.12 14.30
CA GLU A 68 6.08 13.45 13.02
C GLU A 68 6.96 14.40 12.20
N TYR A 69 7.52 15.44 12.83
CA TYR A 69 8.42 16.38 12.16
C TYR A 69 9.67 15.70 11.59
N LEU A 70 10.33 14.85 12.39
CA LEU A 70 11.53 14.13 11.94
C LEU A 70 11.18 13.11 10.85
N PHE A 71 10.04 12.44 10.96
CA PHE A 71 9.57 11.50 9.96
C PHE A 71 9.29 12.18 8.62
N ASP A 72 8.62 13.33 8.65
CA ASP A 72 8.37 14.17 7.48
C ASP A 72 9.69 14.57 6.78
N LYS A 73 10.61 15.18 7.55
CA LYS A 73 11.90 15.68 7.02
C LYS A 73 12.84 14.61 6.47
N HIS A 74 12.84 13.42 7.04
CA HIS A 74 13.84 12.39 6.73
C HIS A 74 13.29 11.18 5.97
N THR A 75 11.97 11.05 5.84
CA THR A 75 11.35 9.89 5.19
C THR A 75 10.42 10.30 4.05
N LEU A 76 9.67 11.40 4.19
CA LEU A 76 8.70 11.84 3.17
C LEU A 76 9.29 12.84 2.18
N ASP A 77 10.14 13.75 2.66
CA ASP A 77 10.83 14.77 1.86
C ASP A 77 12.12 14.25 1.16
N SER A 78 12.47 12.97 1.34
CA SER A 78 13.73 12.35 0.86
C SER A 78 13.59 11.58 -0.45
#